data_AF-D7A458-F1
#
_entry.id   AF-D7A458-F1
#
_cell.length_a   1.000
_cell.length_b   1.000
_cell.length_c   1.000
_cell.angle_alpha   90.00
_cell.angle_beta   90.00
_cell.angle_gamma   90.00
#
_symmetry.space_group_name_H-M   'P 1'
#
loop_
_entity.id
_entity.type
_entity.pdbx_description
1 polymer ?
#
loop_
_entity_poly.entity_id
_entity_poly.type
_entity_poly.pdbx_seq_one_letter_code
_entity_poly.pdbx_strand_id
1 'polypeptide(L)'
;MCDDCFDDEDAAPTDFPLVDIARAARMIERDIAGELAPEEAWAVYFGEASGALDWRVLDRLARSVDAAKLLLSLSGAGRRPHLQPS
;
A
#
# COMPACT_ATOMS: atom_id res chain seq x y z
N MET A 1 -28.32 -16.04 -2.61
CA MET A 1 -26.98 -16.11 -2.01
C MET A 1 -26.05 -15.55 -3.07
N CYS A 2 -25.60 -14.30 -2.93
CA CYS A 2 -24.65 -13.71 -3.86
C CYS A 2 -23.27 -14.29 -3.56
N ASP A 3 -22.71 -15.04 -4.51
CA ASP A 3 -21.44 -15.77 -4.43
C ASP A 3 -20.38 -15.09 -5.30
N ASP A 4 -20.40 -13.76 -5.41
CA ASP A 4 -19.70 -13.02 -6.48
C ASP A 4 -18.98 -11.75 -5.98
N CYS A 5 -18.50 -11.75 -4.73
CA CYS A 5 -17.84 -10.56 -4.14
C CYS A 5 -16.45 -10.82 -3.53
N PHE A 6 -15.78 -11.94 -3.87
CA PHE A 6 -14.42 -12.21 -3.42
C PHE A 6 -13.54 -12.74 -4.56
N ASP A 7 -13.61 -12.09 -5.72
CA ASP A 7 -12.50 -12.16 -6.66
C ASP A 7 -11.52 -11.03 -6.31
N ASP A 8 -10.74 -11.28 -5.25
CA ASP A 8 -9.64 -10.44 -4.77
C ASP A 8 -8.39 -10.62 -5.67
N GLU A 9 -8.60 -10.89 -6.98
CA GLU A 9 -7.55 -11.21 -7.96
C GLU A 9 -7.03 -9.98 -8.74
N ASP A 10 -7.57 -8.77 -8.50
CA ASP A 10 -7.14 -7.55 -9.22
C ASP A 10 -6.13 -6.68 -8.46
N ALA A 11 -5.62 -7.13 -7.31
CA ALA A 11 -4.42 -6.54 -6.74
C ALA A 11 -3.19 -7.12 -7.46
N ALA A 12 -2.74 -6.46 -8.54
CA ALA A 12 -1.50 -6.82 -9.22
C ALA A 12 -0.42 -7.16 -8.18
N PRO A 13 0.17 -8.37 -8.20
CA PRO A 13 1.07 -8.81 -7.16
C PRO A 13 2.18 -7.78 -7.01
N THR A 14 2.24 -7.12 -5.86
CA THR A 14 3.32 -6.18 -5.62
C THR A 14 4.59 -7.00 -5.50
N ASP A 15 5.54 -6.79 -6.41
CA ASP A 15 6.83 -7.50 -6.42
C ASP A 15 7.65 -7.27 -5.13
N PHE A 16 7.22 -6.32 -4.30
CA PHE A 16 7.87 -5.89 -3.06
C PHE A 16 7.11 -6.37 -1.81
N PRO A 17 7.82 -6.71 -0.72
CA PRO A 17 7.19 -7.00 0.57
C PRO A 17 6.36 -5.82 1.08
N LEU A 18 5.17 -6.11 1.62
CA LEU A 18 4.25 -5.09 2.14
C LEU A 18 4.90 -4.21 3.23
N VAL A 19 5.76 -4.78 4.06
CA VAL A 19 6.52 -4.06 5.10
C VAL A 19 7.43 -2.97 4.52
N ASP A 20 8.04 -3.22 3.35
CA ASP A 20 8.92 -2.26 2.69
C ASP A 20 8.11 -1.15 2.04
N ILE A 21 6.97 -1.50 1.43
CA ILE A 21 6.01 -0.53 0.89
C ILE A 21 5.49 0.37 2.01
N ALA A 22 5.03 -0.20 3.12
CA ALA A 22 4.49 0.57 4.25
C ALA A 22 5.54 1.51 4.85
N ARG A 23 6.78 1.05 5.01
CA ARG A 23 7.89 1.89 5.50
C ARG A 23 8.17 3.05 4.56
N ALA A 24 8.33 2.77 3.26
CA ALA A 24 8.60 3.80 2.26
C ALA A 24 7.43 4.78 2.12
N ALA A 25 6.19 4.30 2.14
CA ALA A 25 5.00 5.13 2.06
C ALA A 25 4.91 6.12 3.23
N ARG A 26 5.18 5.66 4.46
CA ARG A 26 5.22 6.53 5.65
C ARG A 26 6.34 7.56 5.60
N MET A 27 7.49 7.23 5.00
CA MET A 27 8.55 8.21 4.78
C MET A 27 8.10 9.29 3.78
N ILE A 28 7.54 8.87 2.65
CA ILE A 28 7.04 9.78 1.60
C ILE A 28 5.94 10.68 2.15
N GLU A 29 5.00 10.13 2.92
CA GLU A 29 3.88 10.87 3.48
C GLU A 29 4.34 12.07 4.34
N ARG A 30 5.45 11.90 5.09
CA ARG A 30 6.06 12.97 5.89
C ARG A 30 6.64 14.11 5.04
N ASP A 31 6.98 13.83 3.80
CA ASP A 31 7.51 14.83 2.85
C ASP A 31 6.38 15.52 2.06
N ILE A 32 5.15 15.01 2.10
CA ILE A 32 3.99 15.63 1.46
C ILE A 32 3.48 16.79 2.32
N ALA A 33 3.39 17.98 1.74
CA ALA A 33 2.86 19.16 2.42
C ALA A 33 1.43 18.95 2.98
N GLY A 34 1.19 19.48 4.17
CA GLY A 34 -0.11 19.44 4.85
C GLY A 34 -0.11 18.55 6.08
N GLU A 35 -1.30 18.21 6.56
CA GLU A 35 -1.49 17.44 7.79
C GLU A 35 -1.27 15.95 7.55
N LEU A 36 -0.53 15.31 8.45
CA LEU A 36 -0.28 13.87 8.39
C LEU A 36 -1.56 13.08 8.64
N ALA A 37 -1.66 11.93 8.01
CA ALA A 37 -2.67 10.93 8.32
C ALA A 37 -2.46 10.42 9.76
N PRO A 38 -3.55 10.20 10.52
CA PRO A 38 -3.48 9.56 11.83
C PRO A 38 -2.80 8.18 11.74
N GLU A 39 -2.09 7.77 12.79
CA GLU A 39 -1.40 6.47 12.81
C GLU A 39 -2.40 5.31 12.68
N GLU A 40 -3.58 5.44 13.28
CA GLU A 40 -4.65 4.46 13.21
C GLU A 40 -5.18 4.29 11.78
N ALA A 41 -5.10 5.34 10.96
CA ALA A 41 -5.55 5.28 9.58
C ALA A 41 -4.67 4.36 8.73
N TRP A 42 -3.36 4.29 9.04
CA TRP A 42 -2.45 3.33 8.40
C TRP A 42 -2.82 1.88 8.74
N ALA A 43 -3.17 1.59 9.99
CA ALA A 43 -3.59 0.26 10.40
C ALA A 43 -4.89 -0.16 9.68
N VAL A 44 -5.84 0.76 9.51
CA VAL A 44 -7.06 0.50 8.73
C VAL A 44 -6.74 0.30 7.25
N TYR A 45 -5.88 1.14 6.67
CA TYR A 45 -5.52 1.08 5.25
C TYR A 45 -4.82 -0.24 4.86
N PHE A 46 -3.96 -0.77 5.73
CA PHE A 46 -3.30 -2.05 5.51
C PHE A 46 -4.09 -3.27 6.01
N GLY A 47 -5.33 -3.07 6.48
CA GLY A 47 -6.20 -4.16 6.93
C GLY A 47 -5.83 -4.78 8.29
N GLU A 48 -4.97 -4.12 9.06
CA GLU A 48 -4.58 -4.54 10.43
C GLU A 48 -5.66 -4.16 11.46
N ALA A 49 -6.48 -3.16 11.15
CA ALA A 49 -7.62 -2.73 11.94
C ALA A 49 -8.85 -2.50 11.05
N SER A 50 -10.04 -2.51 11.65
CA SER A 50 -11.29 -2.17 10.97
C SER A 50 -11.72 -0.74 11.31
N GLY A 51 -12.35 -0.05 10.36
CA GLY A 51 -12.84 1.30 10.56
C GLY A 51 -13.19 2.00 9.26
N ALA A 52 -13.70 3.23 9.37
CA ALA A 52 -13.91 4.11 8.23
C ALA A 52 -12.78 5.13 8.12
N LEU A 53 -12.33 5.39 6.90
CA LEU A 53 -11.39 6.46 6.60
C LEU A 53 -12.14 7.61 5.91
N ASP A 54 -11.82 8.84 6.31
CA ASP A 54 -12.22 10.00 5.51
C ASP A 54 -11.58 9.92 4.12
N TRP A 55 -12.31 10.41 3.11
CA TRP A 55 -11.85 10.37 1.72
C TRP A 55 -10.47 11.03 1.52
N ARG A 56 -10.21 12.15 2.19
CA ARG A 56 -8.94 12.88 2.05
C ARG A 56 -7.78 12.09 2.65
N VAL A 57 -8.03 11.38 3.75
CA VAL A 57 -7.06 10.49 4.38
C VAL A 57 -6.78 9.30 3.45
N LEU A 58 -7.82 8.67 2.92
CA LEU A 58 -7.67 7.54 1.99
C LEU A 58 -6.85 7.92 0.74
N ASP A 59 -7.16 9.05 0.08
CA ASP A 59 -6.43 9.54 -1.09
C ASP A 59 -4.96 9.85 -0.75
N ARG A 60 -4.68 10.45 0.43
CA ARG A 60 -3.32 10.72 0.88
C ARG A 60 -2.51 9.44 1.06
N LEU A 61 -3.08 8.44 1.74
CA LEU A 61 -2.44 7.14 1.98
C LEU A 61 -2.19 6.41 0.66
N ALA A 62 -3.18 6.37 -0.24
CA ALA A 62 -3.05 5.74 -1.56
C ALA A 62 -1.93 6.36 -2.39
N ARG A 63 -1.85 7.68 -2.48
CA ARG A 63 -0.77 8.38 -3.20
C ARG A 63 0.60 8.10 -2.60
N SER A 64 0.70 8.03 -1.28
CA SER A 64 1.96 7.72 -0.59
C SER A 64 2.41 6.29 -0.89
N VAL A 65 1.47 5.34 -0.96
CA VAL A 65 1.74 3.95 -1.31
C VAL A 65 2.13 3.80 -2.78
N ASP A 66 1.45 4.48 -3.70
CA ASP A 66 1.79 4.44 -5.12
C ASP A 66 3.17 5.05 -5.40
N ALA A 67 3.49 6.16 -4.73
CA ALA A 67 4.82 6.75 -4.78
C ALA A 67 5.90 5.81 -4.19
N ALA A 68 5.59 5.09 -3.11
CA ALA A 68 6.49 4.10 -2.52
C ALA A 68 6.76 2.94 -3.48
N LYS A 69 5.72 2.39 -4.10
CA LYS A 69 5.85 1.32 -5.12
C LYS A 69 6.73 1.79 -6.28
N LEU A 70 6.52 3.01 -6.78
CA LEU A 70 7.35 3.60 -7.83
C LEU A 70 8.81 3.74 -7.38
N LEU A 71 9.06 4.29 -6.19
CA LEU A 71 10.40 4.45 -5.64
C LEU A 71 11.15 3.12 -5.49
N LEU A 72 10.47 2.08 -4.99
CA LEU A 72 11.04 0.73 -4.86
C LEU A 72 11.36 0.12 -6.23
N SER A 73 10.50 0.35 -7.23
CA SER A 73 10.74 -0.10 -8.60
C SER A 73 11.98 0.55 -9.24
N LEU A 74 12.22 1.84 -8.98
CA LEU A 74 13.34 2.60 -9.52
C LEU A 74 14.66 2.28 -8.83
N SER A 75 14.62 1.98 -7.54
CA SER A 75 15.82 1.67 -6.73
C SER A 75 16.34 0.24 -6.94
N GLY A 76 15.61 -0.60 -7.68
CA GLY A 76 15.97 -2.02 -7.88
C GLY A 76 15.97 -2.84 -6.60
N ALA A 77 15.42 -2.29 -5.51
CA ALA A 77 15.43 -2.88 -4.18
C ALA A 77 14.37 -3.99 -4.10
N GLY A 78 14.80 -5.23 -4.28
CA GLY A 78 14.02 -6.41 -3.87
C GLY A 78 12.84 -6.75 -4.77
N ARG A 79 13.10 -6.97 -6.06
CA ARG A 79 12.15 -7.71 -6.90
C ARG A 79 12.13 -9.17 -6.39
N ARG A 80 11.00 -9.68 -5.87
CA ARG A 80 10.89 -11.11 -5.58
C ARG A 80 11.18 -11.89 -6.87
N PRO A 81 12.14 -12.83 -6.90
CA PRO A 81 12.31 -13.68 -8.08
C PRO A 81 11.04 -14.51 -8.22
N HIS A 82 10.29 -14.31 -9.31
CA HIS A 82 9.22 -15.22 -9.69
C HIS A 82 9.83 -16.63 -9.78
N LEU A 83 9.47 -17.51 -8.84
CA LEU A 83 9.78 -18.93 -8.93
C LEU A 83 9.11 -19.48 -10.18
N GLN A 84 9.90 -19.75 -11.23
CA GLN A 84 9.43 -20.47 -12.41
C GLN A 84 8.98 -21.88 -12.00
N PRO A 85 7.80 -22.35 -12.43
CA PRO A 85 7.47 -23.76 -12.30
C PRO A 85 8.40 -24.57 -13.23
N SER A 86 9.00 -25.61 -12.66
CA SER A 86 9.81 -26.62 -13.38
C SER A 86 8.95 -27.56 -14.20
#